data_AF-A0A849RZL5-F1
#
_entry.id   AF-A0A849RZL5-F1
#
_cell.length_a   1.000
_cell.length_b   1.000
_cell.length_c   1.000
_cell.angle_alpha   90.00
_cell.angle_beta   90.00
_cell.angle_gamma   90.00
#
_symmetry.space_group_name_H-M   'P 1'
#
loop_
_entity.id
_entity.type
_entity.pdbx_description
1 polymer ?
#
loop_
_entity_poly.entity_id
_entity_poly.type
_entity_poly.pdbx_seq_one_letter_code
_entity_poly.pdbx_strand_id
1 'polypeptide(L)' 'MWAAIPYGVIAGLRALLYHWGWFDQRRLPVYVVSVGNLTLGGTGKTPVVIALVDWLLAQGKRVAILSRGYRRTST' A
#
# COMPACT_ATOMS: atom_id res chain seq x y z
N MET A 1 -13.72 -11.30 19.57
CA MET A 1 -12.81 -12.47 19.44
C MET A 1 -13.20 -13.38 18.27
N TRP A 2 -14.48 -13.74 18.10
CA TRP A 2 -14.96 -14.64 17.04
C TRP A 2 -14.76 -14.18 15.58
N ALA A 3 -14.77 -12.87 15.30
CA ALA A 3 -14.57 -12.34 13.95
C ALA A 3 -13.09 -12.22 13.51
N ALA A 4 -12.14 -12.27 14.46
CA ALA A 4 -10.72 -12.10 14.17
C ALA A 4 -10.10 -13.35 13.51
N ILE A 5 -10.57 -14.54 13.92
CA ILE A 5 -10.13 -15.83 13.38
C ILE A 5 -10.48 -15.97 11.89
N PRO A 6 -11.75 -15.83 11.45
CA PRO A 6 -12.09 -15.93 10.04
C PRO A 6 -11.43 -14.82 9.20
N TYR A 7 -11.31 -13.60 9.74
CA TYR A 7 -10.57 -12.54 9.06
C TYR A 7 -9.10 -12.90 8.83
N GLY A 8 -8.42 -13.44 9.86
CA GLY A 8 -7.03 -13.88 9.77
C GLY A 8 -6.84 -15.01 8.75
N VAL A 9 -7.74 -16.00 8.75
CA VAL A 9 -7.71 -17.11 7.79
C VAL A 9 -7.89 -16.61 6.36
N ILE A 10 -8.86 -15.74 6.10
CA ILE A 10 -9.09 -15.18 4.76
C ILE A 10 -7.91 -14.32 4.31
N ALA A 11 -7.37 -13.47 5.20
CA ALA A 11 -6.22 -12.62 4.89
C ALA A 11 -4.96 -13.46 4.58
N GLY A 12 -4.72 -14.52 5.36
CA GLY A 12 -3.62 -15.46 5.16
C GLY A 12 -3.78 -16.26 3.86
N LEU A 13 -4.96 -16.83 3.60
CA LEU A 13 -5.24 -17.52 2.34
C LEU A 13 -5.03 -16.61 1.14
N ARG A 14 -5.53 -15.36 1.20
CA ARG A 14 -5.30 -14.38 0.14
C ARG A 14 -3.80 -14.13 -0.07
N ALA A 15 -3.02 -13.95 1.00
CA ALA A 15 -1.59 -13.75 0.89
C ALA A 15 -0.87 -14.95 0.24
N LEU A 16 -1.27 -16.18 0.60
CA LEU A 16 -0.75 -17.41 -0.02
C LEU A 16 -1.08 -17.49 -1.51
N LEU A 17 -2.31 -17.17 -1.90
CA LEU A 17 -2.74 -17.16 -3.30
C LEU A 17 -1.97 -16.13 -4.14
N TYR A 18 -1.65 -14.96 -3.58
CA TYR A 18 -0.77 -13.98 -4.23
C TYR A 18 0.67 -14.49 -4.33
N HIS A 19 1.17 -15.16 -3.30
CA HIS A 19 2.53 -15.71 -3.30
C HIS A 19 2.71 -16.85 -4.31
N TRP A 20 1.70 -17.70 -4.47
CA TRP A 20 1.67 -18.75 -5.49
C TRP A 20 1.42 -18.25 -6.92
N GLY A 21 1.26 -16.93 -7.11
CA GLY A 21 1.09 -16.33 -8.44
C GLY A 21 -0.27 -16.60 -9.09
N TRP A 22 -1.28 -17.00 -8.31
CA TRP A 22 -2.62 -17.26 -8.83
C TRP A 22 -3.35 -15.95 -9.22
N PHE A 23 -2.93 -14.82 -8.66
CA PHE A 23 -3.42 -13.50 -9.05
C PHE A 23 -2.43 -12.80 -9.99
N ASP A 24 -2.98 -12.12 -11.00
CA ASP A 24 -2.22 -11.32 -11.96
C ASP A 24 -1.46 -10.18 -11.25
N GLN A 25 -0.14 -10.16 -11.40
CA GLN A 25 0.74 -9.14 -10.83
C GLN A 25 1.27 -8.26 -11.95
N ARG A 26 0.76 -7.04 -12.05
CA ARG A 26 1.27 -6.08 -13.04
C ARG A 26 2.54 -5.41 -12.55
N ARG A 27 3.60 -5.52 -13.35
CA ARG A 27 4.85 -4.79 -13.15
C ARG A 27 4.85 -3.54 -14.03
N LEU A 28 5.08 -2.38 -13.41
CA LEU A 28 5.28 -1.14 -14.14
C LEU A 28 6.76 -1.03 -14.57
N PRO A 29 7.06 -0.34 -15.69
CA PRO A 29 8.45 -0.14 -16.16
C PRO A 29 9.24 0.88 -15.31
N VAL A 30 8.68 1.34 -14.19
CA VAL A 30 9.26 2.32 -13.28
C VAL A 30 9.37 1.74 -11.87
N TYR A 31 10.23 2.32 -11.03
CA TYR A 31 10.33 1.94 -9.63
C TYR A 31 9.03 2.28 -8.88
N VAL A 32 8.49 1.30 -8.16
CA VAL A 32 7.27 1.44 -7.36
C VAL A 32 7.60 1.15 -5.90
N VAL A 33 7.33 2.11 -5.03
CA VAL A 33 7.47 1.96 -3.58
C VAL A 33 6.08 2.00 -2.95
N SER A 34 5.70 0.93 -2.25
CA SER A 34 4.42 0.85 -1.54
C SER A 34 4.63 1.20 -0.06
N VAL A 35 3.96 2.27 0.41
CA VAL A 35 4.01 2.69 1.81
C VAL A 35 2.72 2.29 2.52
N GLY A 36 2.80 1.30 3.40
CA GLY A 36 1.66 0.73 4.11
C GLY A 36 2.00 0.39 5.56
N ASN A 37 1.04 0.60 6.46
CA ASN A 37 1.02 0.05 7.82
C ASN A 37 0.10 -1.17 7.97
N LEU A 38 0.42 -2.04 8.93
CA LEU A 38 -0.32 -3.24 9.33
C LEU A 38 -1.49 -2.94 10.29
N THR A 39 -1.40 -1.87 11.08
CA THR A 39 -2.41 -1.47 12.07
C THR A 39 -3.43 -0.49 11.48
N LEU A 40 -4.70 -0.63 11.88
CA LEU A 40 -5.78 0.32 11.59
C LEU A 40 -5.65 1.54 12.52
N GLY A 41 -5.54 2.75 11.97
CA GLY A 41 -5.39 4.00 12.74
C GLY A 41 -4.50 5.04 12.05
N GLY A 42 -4.32 6.20 12.70
CA GLY A 42 -3.44 7.29 12.24
C GLY A 42 -1.96 6.93 12.40
N THR A 43 -1.46 6.01 11.59
CA THR A 43 -0.18 5.33 11.82
C THR A 43 0.99 6.00 11.10
N GLY A 44 1.01 7.33 11.04
CA GLY A 44 2.15 8.10 10.50
C GLY A 44 2.49 7.84 9.03
N LYS A 45 1.67 7.12 8.25
CA LYS A 45 1.98 6.82 6.84
C LYS A 45 2.17 8.10 6.03
N THR A 46 1.35 9.12 6.30
CA THR A 46 1.42 10.41 5.60
C THR A 46 2.74 11.14 5.86
N PRO A 47 3.20 11.35 7.12
CA PRO A 47 4.54 11.86 7.39
C PRO A 47 5.67 11.06 6.70
N VAL A 48 5.58 9.73 6.69
CA VAL A 48 6.59 8.88 6.04
C VAL A 48 6.60 9.08 4.52
N VAL A 49 5.43 9.15 3.89
CA VAL A 49 5.33 9.44 2.45
C VAL A 49 5.93 10.80 2.12
N ILE A 50 5.64 11.82 2.92
CA ILE A 50 6.18 13.18 2.72
C ILE A 50 7.70 13.15 2.80
N ALA A 51 8.27 12.60 3.89
CA ALA A 51 9.72 12.52 4.06
C ALA A 51 10.42 11.75 2.93
N LEU A 52 9.83 10.65 2.45
CA LEU A 52 10.37 9.87 1.34
C LEU A 52 10.33 10.66 0.02
N VAL A 53 9.23 11.35 -0.25
CA VAL A 53 9.07 12.17 -1.46
C VAL A 53 10.07 13.32 -1.43
N ASP A 54 10.20 14.03 -0.31
CA ASP A 54 11.15 15.14 -0.17
C ASP A 54 12.59 14.68 -0.40
N TRP A 55 12.98 13.53 0.14
CA TRP A 55 14.30 12.94 -0.09
C TRP A 55 14.54 12.57 -1.56
N LEU A 56 13.55 11.99 -2.25
CA LEU A 56 13.67 11.65 -3.67
C LEU A 56 13.72 12.91 -4.55
N LEU A 57 12.94 13.94 -4.22
CA LEU A 57 12.96 15.22 -4.91
C LEU A 57 14.31 15.93 -4.73
N ALA A 58 14.90 15.88 -3.53
CA ALA A 58 16.23 16.42 -3.25
C ALA A 58 17.34 15.74 -4.09
N GLN A 59 17.11 14.51 -4.53
CA GLN A 59 18.00 13.80 -5.48
C GLN A 59 17.67 14.05 -6.95
N GLY A 60 16.78 15.00 -7.25
CA GLY A 60 16.36 15.34 -8.61
C GLY A 60 15.51 14.25 -9.28
N LYS A 61 14.91 13.32 -8.51
CA LYS A 61 14.05 12.27 -9.07
C LYS A 61 12.64 12.82 -9.33
N ARG A 62 12.01 12.36 -10.40
CA ARG A 62 10.59 12.61 -10.66
C ARG A 62 9.76 11.58 -9.91
N VAL A 63 8.87 12.04 -9.02
CA VAL A 63 8.04 11.18 -8.17
C VAL A 63 6.56 11.41 -8.48
N ALA A 64 5.78 10.34 -8.51
CA ALA A 64 4.32 10.38 -8.59
C ALA A 64 3.73 9.66 -7.38
N ILE A 65 2.78 10.29 -6.70
CA ILE A 65 2.12 9.73 -5.51
C ILE A 65 0.78 9.15 -5.95
N LEU A 66 0.61 7.83 -5.75
CA LEU A 66 -0.67 7.16 -5.94
C LEU A 66 -1.35 7.01 -4.58
N SER A 67 -2.51 7.65 -4.43
CA SER A 67 -3.35 7.51 -3.23
C SER A 67 -4.68 6.87 -3.59
N ARG A 68 -5.24 6.07 -2.68
CA ARG A 68 -6.51 5.35 -2.91
C ARG A 68 -7.73 6.28 -3.00
N GLY A 69 -7.62 7.55 -2.57
CA GLY A 69 -8.76 8.47 -2.54
C GLY A 69 -9.86 8.04 -1.56
N TYR A 70 -9.51 7.65 -0.34
CA TYR A 70 -10.50 7.25 0.66
C TYR A 70 -11.48 8.40 0.96
N ARG A 71 -12.79 8.16 0.77
CA ARG A 71 -13.89 9.15 0.84
C ARG A 71 -13.89 10.23 -0.26
N ARG A 72 -13.23 10.03 -1.40
CA ARG A 72 -13.39 10.93 -2.55
C ARG A 72 -14.73 10.67 -3.22
N THR A 73 -15.64 11.63 -3.14
CA THR A 73 -16.80 11.73 -4.04
C THR A 73 -16.33 12.52 -5.25
N SER A 74 -16.09 11.84 -6.37
CA SER A 74 -15.89 12.50 -7.65
C SER A 74 -17.25 12.64 -8.32
N THR A 75 -17.89 13.79 -8.12
CA THR A 75 -18.98 14.27 -8.98
C THR A 75 -18.36 15.01 -10.15
#